data_AF-A0A3B0KTX6-F1
#
_entry.id   AF-A0A3B0KTX6-F1
#
_cell.length_a   1.000
_cell.length_b   1.000
_cell.length_c   1.000
_cell.angle_alpha   90.00
_cell.angle_beta   90.00
_cell.angle_gamma   90.00
#
_symmetry.space_group_name_H-M   'P 1'
#
loop_
_entity.id
_entity.type
_entity.pdbx_description
1 polymer ?
#
loop_
_entity_poly.entity_id
_entity_poly.type
_entity_poly.pdbx_seq_one_letter_code
_entity_poly.pdbx_strand_id
1 'polypeptide(L)'
;MPKKNVPQPTNPLKSFNWSKLPDAKLQGTVWSELDESKLYNNMELESIDKLFSAYQKNGVPAHDGSYEDLAPTGQKNKQKVLSMIDGRRAQTCTILLSKLKMSDVEIS
;
A
#
# COMPACT_ATOMS: atom_id res chain seq x y z
N MET A 1 25.27 9.72 0.41
CA MET A 1 25.22 8.69 1.47
C MET A 1 25.47 7.32 0.85
N PRO A 2 26.15 6.38 1.54
CA PRO A 2 26.37 5.05 1.02
C PRO A 2 25.03 4.35 0.70
N LYS A 3 24.99 3.53 -0.35
CA LYS A 3 23.81 2.72 -0.68
C LYS A 3 23.52 1.80 0.50
N LYS A 4 22.37 1.99 1.14
CA LYS A 4 21.88 1.11 2.20
C LYS A 4 21.45 -0.22 1.57
N ASN A 5 21.90 -1.34 2.13
CA ASN A 5 21.43 -2.67 1.75
C ASN A 5 20.06 -2.92 2.37
N VAL A 6 19.02 -2.44 1.68
CA VAL A 6 17.62 -2.66 2.09
C VAL A 6 17.16 -4.02 1.55
N PRO A 7 16.67 -4.93 2.39
CA PRO A 7 16.12 -6.20 1.92
C PRO A 7 14.92 -5.95 1.00
N GLN A 8 14.86 -6.66 -0.13
CA GLN A 8 13.74 -6.56 -1.06
C GLN A 8 12.64 -7.56 -0.69
N PRO A 9 11.36 -7.14 -0.75
CA PRO A 9 10.24 -8.03 -0.48
C PRO A 9 10.09 -9.07 -1.59
N THR A 10 9.53 -10.23 -1.25
CA THR A 10 9.32 -11.34 -2.19
C THR A 10 8.13 -11.09 -3.12
N ASN A 11 7.16 -10.30 -2.66
CA ASN A 11 5.98 -9.90 -3.41
C ASN A 11 5.79 -8.38 -3.34
N PRO A 12 5.11 -7.76 -4.32
CA PRO A 12 4.70 -6.37 -4.21
C PRO A 12 3.89 -6.15 -2.94
N LEU A 13 4.25 -5.13 -2.17
CA LEU A 13 3.55 -4.73 -0.95
C LEU A 13 2.68 -3.50 -1.19
N LYS A 14 1.68 -3.32 -0.32
CA LYS A 14 0.89 -2.08 -0.24
C LYS A 14 1.84 -0.90 -0.02
N SER A 15 1.54 0.22 -0.66
CA SER A 15 2.38 1.41 -0.52
C SER A 15 2.24 2.04 0.86
N PHE A 16 3.36 2.54 1.39
CA PHE A 16 3.35 3.44 2.54
C PHE A 16 3.35 4.87 2.04
N ASN A 17 2.23 5.58 2.25
CA ASN A 17 2.00 6.90 1.70
C ASN A 17 2.60 8.01 2.60
N TRP A 18 3.93 8.02 2.70
CA TRP A 18 4.70 9.01 3.47
C TRP A 18 5.42 10.03 2.59
N SER A 19 5.69 11.20 3.18
CA SER A 19 6.55 12.21 2.57
C SER A 19 7.97 12.05 3.11
N LYS A 20 8.88 11.60 2.25
CA LYS A 20 10.28 11.42 2.63
C LYS A 20 10.93 12.79 2.92
N LEU A 21 11.69 12.88 4.02
CA LEU A 21 12.50 14.04 4.32
C LEU A 21 13.61 14.18 3.26
N PRO A 22 13.77 15.35 2.59
CA PRO A 22 14.86 15.55 1.66
C PRO A 22 16.22 15.44 2.34
N ASP A 23 17.20 14.83 1.68
CA ASP A 23 18.53 14.57 2.24
C ASP A 23 19.22 15.87 2.73
N ALA A 24 18.99 17.00 2.05
CA ALA A 24 19.50 18.32 2.45
C ALA A 24 18.98 18.82 3.81
N LYS A 25 17.88 18.24 4.31
CA LYS A 25 17.26 18.58 5.60
C LYS A 25 17.51 17.51 6.68
N LEU A 26 18.33 16.49 6.39
CA LEU A 26 18.54 15.37 7.31
C LEU A 26 19.48 15.71 8.48
N GLN A 27 20.47 16.57 8.23
CA GLN A 27 21.49 16.92 9.23
C GLN A 27 20.85 17.64 10.43
N GLY A 28 21.21 17.21 11.65
CA GLY A 28 20.68 17.78 12.89
C GLY A 28 19.27 17.31 13.25
N THR A 29 18.75 16.29 12.56
CA THR A 29 17.46 15.65 12.90
C THR A 29 17.68 14.31 13.57
N VAL A 30 16.65 13.76 14.22
CA VAL A 30 16.71 12.41 14.82
C VAL A 30 17.11 11.31 13.81
N TRP A 31 16.89 11.56 12.51
CA TRP A 31 17.21 10.63 11.44
C TRP A 31 18.70 10.53 11.14
N SER A 32 19.53 11.50 11.57
CA SER A 32 20.98 11.43 11.34
C SER A 32 21.69 10.41 12.23
N GLU A 33 21.07 10.05 13.36
CA GLU A 33 21.64 9.11 14.33
C GLU A 33 21.03 7.70 14.22
N LEU A 34 19.97 7.55 13.41
CA LEU A 34 19.25 6.30 13.28
C LEU A 34 19.95 5.34 12.29
N ASP A 35 20.37 4.18 12.80
CA ASP A 35 20.90 3.09 11.98
C ASP A 35 19.82 2.05 11.67
N GLU A 36 19.22 2.16 10.49
CA GLU A 36 18.17 1.27 9.99
C GLU A 36 18.66 -0.17 9.74
N SER A 37 19.97 -0.40 9.56
CA SER A 37 20.50 -1.73 9.23
C SER A 37 20.26 -2.76 10.33
N LYS A 38 20.30 -2.31 11.60
CA LYS A 38 20.00 -3.14 12.77
C LYS A 38 18.51 -3.49 12.88
N LEU A 39 17.64 -2.66 12.31
CA LEU A 39 16.20 -2.87 12.36
C LEU A 39 15.78 -4.09 11.52
N TYR A 40 16.38 -4.28 10.34
CA TYR A 40 16.05 -5.39 9.45
C TYR A 40 16.32 -6.76 10.07
N ASN A 41 17.35 -6.89 10.90
CA ASN A 41 17.68 -8.16 11.58
C ASN A 41 16.69 -8.52 12.69
N ASN A 42 16.01 -7.52 13.26
CA ASN A 42 15.07 -7.70 14.38
C ASN A 42 13.60 -7.69 13.91
N MET A 43 13.35 -7.46 12.62
CA MET A 43 12.00 -7.46 12.04
C MET A 43 11.71 -8.80 11.35
N GLU A 44 10.50 -9.31 11.55
CA GLU A 44 10.01 -10.51 10.87
C GLU A 44 9.50 -10.15 9.46
N LEU A 45 10.43 -10.00 8.51
CA LEU A 45 10.15 -9.54 7.15
C LEU A 45 9.16 -10.45 6.39
N GLU A 46 9.18 -11.77 6.64
CA GLU A 46 8.25 -12.71 6.00
C GLU A 46 6.79 -12.47 6.44
N SER A 47 6.58 -12.15 7.72
CA SER A 47 5.27 -11.79 8.25
C SER A 47 4.77 -10.48 7.67
N ILE A 48 5.66 -9.48 7.52
CA ILE A 48 5.35 -8.20 6.86
C ILE A 48 4.93 -8.43 5.41
N ASP A 49 5.66 -9.26 4.65
CA ASP A 49 5.34 -9.59 3.26
C ASP A 49 3.94 -10.22 3.13
N LYS A 50 3.56 -11.09 4.07
CA LYS A 50 2.24 -11.73 4.08
C LYS A 50 1.12 -10.76 4.47
N LEU A 51 1.33 -9.94 5.50
CA LEU A 51 0.31 -9.00 6.00
C LEU A 51 0.04 -7.86 5.02
N PHE A 52 1.08 -7.30 4.43
CA PHE A 52 1.01 -6.11 3.60
C PHE A 52 1.11 -6.41 2.11
N SER A 53 0.88 -7.64 1.69
CA SER A 53 0.84 -7.99 0.26
C SER A 53 -0.12 -7.06 -0.51
N ALA A 54 0.34 -6.56 -1.65
CA ALA A 54 -0.51 -5.82 -2.58
C ALA A 54 -1.54 -6.73 -3.26
N TYR A 55 -1.31 -8.04 -3.26
CA TYR A 55 -2.28 -9.01 -3.77
C TYR A 55 -3.35 -9.28 -2.72
N GLN A 56 -4.60 -8.96 -3.03
CA GLN A 56 -5.73 -9.35 -2.18
C GLN A 56 -6.24 -10.73 -2.57
N LYS A 57 -6.39 -11.63 -1.58
CA LYS A 57 -7.12 -12.90 -1.76
C LYS A 57 -8.62 -12.59 -1.70
N ASN A 58 -9.33 -12.90 -2.79
CA ASN A 58 -10.76 -12.67 -2.91
C ASN A 58 -11.49 -13.43 -1.79
N GLY A 59 -12.23 -12.70 -0.94
CA GLY A 59 -13.11 -13.27 0.08
C GLY A 59 -12.78 -12.92 1.54
N VAL A 60 -11.71 -12.16 1.81
CA VAL A 60 -11.55 -11.54 3.13
C VAL A 60 -11.92 -10.07 2.97
N PRO A 61 -13.01 -9.58 3.59
CA PRO A 61 -13.15 -8.16 3.77
C PRO A 61 -11.95 -7.76 4.61
N ALA A 62 -10.95 -7.13 3.99
CA ALA A 62 -9.94 -6.28 4.62
C ALA A 62 -10.60 -5.66 5.85
N HIS A 63 -10.26 -6.26 6.98
CA HIS A 63 -10.73 -5.89 8.28
C HIS A 63 -9.95 -4.62 8.64
N ASP A 64 -10.36 -3.53 8.02
CA ASP A 64 -10.05 -2.13 8.32
C ASP A 64 -11.02 -1.28 7.49
N GLY A 65 -12.19 -1.01 8.06
CA GLY A 65 -13.12 0.01 7.56
C GLY A 65 -14.15 -0.45 6.52
N SER A 66 -15.21 -1.13 6.99
CA SER A 66 -16.59 -1.08 6.46
C SER A 66 -16.76 -0.77 4.97
N TYR A 67 -16.81 -1.81 4.13
CA TYR A 67 -17.19 -1.71 2.72
C TYR A 67 -18.19 -2.78 2.30
N GLU A 68 -19.04 -3.20 3.23
CA GLU A 68 -20.06 -4.23 2.98
C GLU A 68 -21.17 -3.76 2.01
N ASP A 69 -21.29 -2.46 1.71
CA ASP A 69 -22.50 -1.92 1.06
C ASP A 69 -22.32 -1.43 -0.40
N LEU A 70 -21.15 -1.64 -1.01
CA LEU A 70 -20.89 -1.21 -2.41
C LEU A 70 -20.34 -2.31 -3.32
N ALA A 71 -20.29 -3.57 -2.88
CA ALA A 71 -19.87 -4.66 -3.75
C ALA A 71 -20.95 -4.89 -4.84
N PRO A 72 -20.66 -4.67 -6.13
CA PRO A 72 -21.60 -5.02 -7.19
C PRO A 72 -21.80 -6.54 -7.17
N THR A 73 -23.04 -6.94 -6.96
CA THR A 73 -23.51 -8.31 -6.99
C THR A 73 -23.07 -8.98 -8.29
N GLY A 74 -22.15 -9.95 -8.20
CA GLY A 74 -21.99 -10.98 -9.24
C GLY A 74 -20.82 -10.85 -10.21
N GLN A 75 -19.57 -10.87 -9.73
CA GLN A 75 -18.44 -11.32 -10.58
C GLN A 75 -17.67 -12.46 -9.94
N LYS A 76 -17.96 -13.67 -10.43
CA LYS A 76 -17.29 -14.94 -10.11
C LYS A 76 -15.93 -15.09 -10.84
N ASN A 77 -15.24 -14.00 -11.15
CA ASN A 77 -13.90 -14.07 -11.76
C ASN A 77 -12.84 -13.86 -10.68
N LYS A 78 -12.20 -14.98 -10.33
CA LYS A 78 -11.17 -15.15 -9.29
C LYS A 78 -9.81 -14.58 -9.74
N GLN A 79 -9.77 -13.31 -10.11
CA GLN A 79 -8.51 -12.64 -10.46
C GLN A 79 -7.85 -12.08 -9.20
N LYS A 80 -6.53 -12.28 -9.08
CA LYS A 80 -5.70 -11.66 -8.04
C LYS A 80 -5.71 -10.15 -8.27
N VAL A 81 -6.45 -9.42 -7.45
CA VAL A 81 -6.50 -7.96 -7.54
C VAL A 81 -5.23 -7.38 -6.92
N LEU A 82 -4.53 -6.54 -7.69
CA LEU A 82 -3.36 -5.79 -7.23
C LEU A 82 -3.83 -4.44 -6.67
N SER A 83 -3.60 -4.20 -5.37
CA SER A 83 -3.97 -2.98 -4.69
C SER A 83 -2.72 -2.32 -4.09
N MET A 84 -2.26 -1.26 -4.75
CA MET A 84 -1.10 -0.48 -4.30
C MET A 84 -1.48 0.79 -3.53
N ILE A 85 -2.71 1.28 -3.68
CA ILE A 85 -3.19 2.52 -3.05
C ILE A 85 -3.69 2.22 -1.63
N ASP A 86 -3.44 3.13 -0.68
CA ASP A 86 -3.98 3.01 0.68
C ASP A 86 -5.52 3.05 0.69
N GLY A 87 -6.13 2.36 1.67
CA GLY A 87 -7.58 2.13 1.70
C GLY A 87 -8.42 3.42 1.72
N ARG A 88 -7.94 4.46 2.41
CA ARG A 88 -8.65 5.75 2.50
C ARG A 88 -8.71 6.45 1.15
N ARG A 89 -7.59 6.51 0.43
CA ARG A 89 -7.55 7.13 -0.91
C ARG A 89 -8.35 6.30 -1.91
N ALA A 90 -8.19 4.97 -1.86
CA ALA A 90 -8.96 4.07 -2.70
C ALA A 90 -10.47 4.29 -2.52
N GLN A 91 -10.96 4.39 -1.27
CA GLN A 91 -12.37 4.66 -0.98
C GLN A 91 -12.85 6.01 -1.54
N THR A 92 -12.04 7.07 -1.37
CA THR A 92 -12.36 8.39 -1.90
C THR A 92 -12.50 8.38 -3.42
N CYS A 93 -11.60 7.67 -4.11
CA CYS A 93 -11.68 7.47 -5.56
C CYS A 93 -12.92 6.66 -5.94
N THR A 94 -13.24 5.58 -5.23
CA THR A 94 -14.45 4.78 -5.47
C THR A 94 -15.72 5.63 -5.37
N ILE A 95 -15.81 6.47 -4.34
CA ILE A 95 -16.95 7.40 -4.17
C ILE A 95 -17.03 8.36 -5.36
N LEU A 96 -15.92 8.99 -5.74
CA LEU A 96 -15.87 9.92 -6.88
C LEU A 96 -16.32 9.24 -8.17
N LEU A 97 -15.73 8.09 -8.50
CA LEU A 97 -16.02 7.36 -9.74
C LEU A 97 -17.49 6.88 -9.80
N SER A 98 -18.07 6.50 -8.65
CA SER A 98 -19.50 6.15 -8.57
C SER A 98 -20.45 7.30 -8.93
N LYS A 99 -20.01 8.54 -8.72
CA LYS A 99 -20.78 9.76 -9.03
C LYS A 99 -20.47 10.30 -10.42
N LEU A 100 -19.23 10.16 -10.88
CA LEU A 100 -18.76 10.67 -12.17
C LEU A 100 -19.45 9.98 -13.34
N LYS A 101 -19.78 8.68 -13.21
CA LYS A 101 -20.49 7.87 -14.24
C LYS A 101 -19.85 7.96 -15.64
N MET A 102 -18.53 8.13 -15.69
CA MET A 102 -17.73 8.10 -16.92
C MET A 102 -16.80 6.89 -16.87
N SER A 103 -16.55 6.30 -18.02
CA SER A 103 -15.53 5.27 -18.21
C SER A 103 -14.13 5.88 -18.24
N ASP A 104 -13.11 5.05 -17.97
CA ASP A 104 -11.71 5.49 -17.98
C ASP A 104 -11.29 6.11 -19.33
N VAL A 105 -11.89 5.66 -20.44
CA VAL A 105 -11.64 6.20 -21.79
C VAL A 105 -12.20 7.61 -21.95
N GLU A 106 -13.32 7.93 -21.31
CA GLU A 106 -13.95 9.25 -21.37
C GLU A 106 -13.26 10.28 -20.47
N ILE A 107 -12.50 9.81 -19.47
CA ILE A 107 -11.75 10.65 -18.51
C ILE A 107 -10.35 11.00 -19.05
N SER A 108 -9.80 10.17 -19.94
CA SER A 108 -8.45 10.31 -20.50
C SER A 108 -8.33 11.39 -21.56
#